data_AF-A0A845AVL4-F1
#
_entry.id   AF-A0A845AVL4-F1
#
_cell.length_a   1.000
_cell.length_b   1.000
_cell.length_c   1.000
_cell.angle_alpha   90.00
_cell.angle_beta   90.00
_cell.angle_gamma   90.00
#
_symmetry.space_group_name_H-M   'P 1'
#
loop_
_entity.id
_entity.type
_entity.pdbx_description
1 polymer ?
#
loop_
_entity_poly.entity_id
_entity_poly.type
_entity_poly.pdbx_seq_one_letter_code
_entity_poly.pdbx_strand_id
1 'polypeptide(L)'
;MNEIAAIGAIGSADQAAMATPSNDIQPLRDIAPNALNTVPEAQGEFSNLIADGLAKMDAKVAHADKMVTQFAVDDSTPIHKVTIALEEARLSVELAMQVRQRFVEGYRQLMNMQL
;
A
#
# COMPACT_ATOMS: atom_id res chain seq x y z
N MET A 1 -84.85 0.27 29.01
CA MET A 1 -83.79 0.70 29.96
C MET A 1 -82.66 -0.31 29.85
N ASN A 2 -81.52 0.14 29.32
CA ASN A 2 -80.14 -0.38 29.36
C ASN A 2 -79.92 -1.90 29.22
N GLU A 3 -79.18 -2.39 28.21
CA GLU A 3 -77.70 -2.41 28.13
C GLU A 3 -77.09 -2.93 29.45
N ILE A 4 -76.25 -3.98 29.48
CA ILE A 4 -74.85 -3.97 29.02
C ILE A 4 -74.34 -5.41 28.74
N ALA A 5 -73.63 -5.53 27.59
CA ALA A 5 -72.50 -6.41 27.26
C ALA A 5 -72.64 -7.94 27.45
N ALA A 6 -72.80 -8.68 26.35
CA ALA A 6 -71.73 -9.29 25.54
C ALA A 6 -71.52 -10.76 25.97
N ILE A 7 -72.13 -11.75 25.31
CA ILE A 7 -71.72 -12.32 24.00
C ILE A 7 -70.21 -12.59 24.01
N GLY A 8 -69.73 -13.82 23.90
CA GLY A 8 -70.39 -15.05 23.53
C GLY A 8 -69.36 -16.03 22.97
N ALA A 9 -69.87 -17.24 22.66
CA ALA A 9 -69.24 -18.29 21.86
C ALA A 9 -67.98 -18.93 22.49
N ILE A 10 -68.08 -20.06 23.18
CA ILE A 10 -68.39 -21.43 22.68
C ILE A 10 -67.40 -21.93 21.62
N GLY A 11 -66.74 -23.02 21.98
CA GLY A 11 -66.51 -24.18 21.11
C GLY A 11 -65.12 -24.21 20.47
N SER A 12 -64.19 -25.08 20.87
CA SER A 12 -64.15 -26.56 20.83
C SER A 12 -63.87 -27.13 19.43
N ALA A 13 -62.87 -28.02 19.38
CA ALA A 13 -62.47 -28.90 18.28
C ALA A 13 -61.81 -28.13 17.10
N ASP A 14 -60.78 -28.59 16.39
CA ASP A 14 -60.18 -29.89 16.17
C ASP A 14 -58.82 -29.65 15.44
N GLN A 15 -58.03 -30.70 15.32
CA GLN A 15 -56.69 -30.84 14.74
C GLN A 15 -56.40 -30.17 13.38
N ALA A 16 -55.09 -29.92 13.17
CA ALA A 16 -54.27 -30.25 11.99
C ALA A 16 -53.46 -29.09 11.37
N ALA A 17 -52.33 -29.48 10.74
CA ALA A 17 -51.35 -28.70 9.97
C ALA A 17 -50.25 -28.01 10.81
N MET A 18 -49.07 -28.63 10.98
CA MET A 18 -47.92 -28.64 10.05
C MET A 18 -47.30 -27.25 9.79
N ALA A 19 -46.00 -27.19 10.07
CA ALA A 19 -44.99 -26.29 9.52
C ALA A 19 -45.08 -24.79 9.84
N THR A 20 -44.29 -24.36 10.83
CA THR A 20 -43.43 -23.18 10.63
C THR A 20 -42.03 -23.52 11.16
N PRO A 21 -40.97 -23.53 10.33
CA PRO A 21 -39.62 -23.40 10.86
C PRO A 21 -39.49 -21.99 11.43
N SER A 22 -39.04 -21.90 12.68
CA SER A 22 -38.69 -20.64 13.33
C SER A 22 -37.68 -19.90 12.45
N ASN A 23 -38.15 -18.87 11.76
CA ASN A 23 -37.34 -17.97 10.98
C ASN A 23 -36.81 -16.87 11.92
N ASP A 24 -35.84 -17.22 12.75
CA ASP A 24 -35.06 -16.25 13.53
C ASP A 24 -34.06 -15.56 12.58
N ILE A 25 -34.55 -14.63 11.75
CA ILE A 25 -33.68 -13.67 11.08
C ILE A 25 -33.19 -12.71 12.17
N GLN A 26 -32.05 -13.05 12.76
CA GLN A 26 -31.24 -12.09 13.48
C GLN A 26 -30.92 -10.94 12.52
N PRO A 27 -31.29 -9.68 12.82
CA PRO A 27 -30.85 -8.56 12.00
C PRO A 27 -29.33 -8.55 12.06
N LEU A 28 -28.71 -8.61 10.89
CA LEU A 28 -27.27 -8.55 10.68
C LEU A 28 -26.74 -7.29 11.40
N ARG A 29 -26.26 -7.45 12.64
CA ARG A 29 -25.67 -6.37 13.43
C ARG A 29 -24.39 -5.94 12.73
N ASP A 30 -24.40 -4.69 12.28
CA ASP A 30 -23.27 -3.79 12.18
C ASP A 30 -22.00 -4.39 11.55
N ILE A 31 -22.00 -4.51 10.23
CA ILE A 31 -20.74 -4.44 9.48
C ILE A 31 -20.28 -2.99 9.59
N ALA A 32 -19.45 -2.70 10.58
CA ALA A 32 -18.79 -1.41 10.72
C ALA A 32 -18.09 -1.06 9.38
N PRO A 33 -18.29 0.14 8.81
CA PRO A 33 -17.73 0.51 7.50
C PRO A 33 -16.20 0.71 7.49
N ASN A 34 -15.48 0.32 8.56
CA ASN A 34 -14.06 0.64 8.74
C ASN A 34 -13.09 -0.55 8.63
N ALA A 35 -13.55 -1.76 8.31
CA ALA A 35 -12.65 -2.91 8.18
C ALA A 35 -11.84 -2.95 6.86
N LEU A 36 -11.96 -1.95 5.98
CA LEU A 36 -11.25 -1.91 4.69
C LEU A 36 -10.14 -0.85 4.60
N ASN A 37 -9.72 -0.24 5.71
CA ASN A 37 -8.65 0.77 5.67
C ASN A 37 -7.39 0.35 6.45
N THR A 38 -6.94 -0.88 6.26
CA THR A 38 -5.51 -1.19 6.46
C THR A 38 -4.87 -1.18 5.08
N VAL A 39 -4.51 0.01 4.59
CA VAL A 39 -3.49 0.10 3.54
C VAL A 39 -2.22 -0.48 4.18
N PRO A 40 -1.71 -1.63 3.72
CA PRO A 40 -0.54 -2.25 4.32
C PRO A 40 0.67 -1.31 4.15
N GLU A 41 1.71 -1.50 4.96
CA GLU A 41 2.99 -0.76 5.06
C GLU A 41 3.72 -0.37 3.74
N ALA A 42 3.19 -0.74 2.57
CA ALA A 42 3.70 -0.43 1.24
C ALA A 42 3.91 1.06 0.96
N GLN A 43 3.25 1.98 1.68
CA GLN A 43 3.46 3.42 1.50
C GLN A 43 4.88 3.87 1.90
N GLY A 44 5.56 3.14 2.79
CA GLY A 44 6.95 3.43 3.21
C GLY A 44 8.02 2.68 2.41
N GLU A 45 7.74 1.44 2.01
CA GLU A 45 8.71 0.54 1.39
C GLU A 45 9.34 1.11 0.10
N PHE A 46 8.53 1.74 -0.75
CA PHE A 46 9.04 2.34 -1.98
C PHE A 46 9.93 3.56 -1.71
N SER A 47 9.55 4.42 -0.75
CA SER A 47 10.36 5.57 -0.34
C SER A 47 11.70 5.13 0.25
N ASN A 48 11.67 4.08 1.08
CA ASN A 48 12.87 3.49 1.67
C ASN A 48 13.79 2.91 0.58
N LEU A 49 13.23 2.19 -0.41
CA LEU A 49 14.00 1.67 -1.53
C LEU A 49 14.71 2.78 -2.33
N ILE A 50 14.02 3.89 -2.59
CA ILE A 50 14.63 5.05 -3.27
C ILE A 50 15.71 5.69 -2.41
N ALA A 51 15.45 5.89 -1.11
CA ALA A 51 16.42 6.46 -0.18
C ALA A 51 17.69 5.61 -0.11
N ASP A 52 17.54 4.28 -0.01
CA ASP A 52 18.63 3.33 -0.05
C ASP A 52 19.38 3.37 -1.39
N GLY A 53 18.66 3.52 -2.50
CA GLY A 53 19.24 3.69 -3.83
C GLY A 53 20.11 4.95 -3.94
N LEU A 54 19.64 6.07 -3.39
CA LEU A 54 20.40 7.32 -3.33
C LEU A 54 21.64 7.18 -2.45
N ALA A 55 21.52 6.56 -1.27
CA ALA A 55 22.67 6.30 -0.40
C ALA A 55 23.71 5.39 -1.07
N LYS A 56 23.27 4.38 -1.82
CA LYS A 56 24.17 3.52 -2.62
C LYS A 56 24.84 4.28 -3.75
N MET A 57 24.14 5.18 -4.43
CA MET A 57 24.72 6.03 -5.46
C MET A 57 25.81 6.93 -4.88
N ASP A 58 25.55 7.58 -3.74
CA ASP A 58 26.51 8.44 -3.05
C ASP A 58 27.77 7.64 -2.65
N ALA A 59 27.57 6.46 -2.07
CA ALA A 59 28.67 5.55 -1.74
C ALA A 59 29.51 5.15 -2.96
N LYS A 60 28.89 4.94 -4.12
CA LYS A 60 29.60 4.63 -5.38
C LYS A 60 30.43 5.81 -5.88
N VAL A 61 29.88 7.02 -5.83
CA VAL A 61 30.61 8.25 -6.20
C VAL A 61 31.81 8.45 -5.28
N ALA A 62 31.61 8.39 -3.96
CA ALA A 62 32.68 8.53 -2.98
C ALA A 62 33.75 7.43 -3.13
N HIS A 63 33.34 6.20 -3.44
CA HIS A 63 34.26 5.11 -3.72
C HIS A 63 35.10 5.36 -4.98
N ALA A 64 34.48 5.83 -6.07
CA ALA A 64 35.18 6.16 -7.30
C ALA A 64 36.21 7.29 -7.07
N ASP A 65 35.83 8.35 -6.35
CA ASP A 65 36.73 9.46 -6.01
C ASP A 65 37.93 8.98 -5.18
N LYS A 66 37.68 8.09 -4.21
CA LYS A 66 38.74 7.49 -3.39
C LYS A 66 39.70 6.66 -4.26
N MET A 67 39.18 5.86 -5.19
CA MET A 67 39.99 5.05 -6.10
C MET A 67 40.83 5.92 -7.04
N VAL A 68 40.26 7.01 -7.57
CA VAL A 68 41.00 7.99 -8.39
C VAL A 68 42.12 8.64 -7.58
N THR A 69 41.83 9.05 -6.34
CA THR A 69 42.81 9.67 -5.44
C THR A 69 43.93 8.69 -5.09
N GLN A 70 43.60 7.42 -4.80
CA GLN A 70 44.59 6.38 -4.50
C GLN A 70 45.49 6.11 -5.69
N PHE A 71 44.94 6.01 -6.90
CA PHE A 71 45.71 5.82 -8.12
C PHE A 71 46.63 7.02 -8.42
N ALA A 72 46.18 8.25 -8.14
CA ALA A 72 47.00 9.44 -8.34
C ALA A 72 48.17 9.57 -7.34
N VAL A 73 48.02 9.01 -6.13
CA VAL A 73 49.04 9.07 -5.06
C VAL A 73 49.97 7.86 -5.09
N ASP A 74 49.47 6.70 -5.48
CA ASP A 74 50.22 5.44 -5.54
C ASP A 74 49.85 4.64 -6.80
N ASP A 75 50.85 4.51 -7.69
CA ASP A 75 50.77 3.81 -8.99
C ASP A 75 50.59 2.28 -8.82
N SER A 76 50.52 1.80 -7.57
CA SER A 76 50.24 0.40 -7.22
C SER A 76 48.76 0.00 -7.38
N THR A 77 47.84 0.98 -7.51
CA THR A 77 46.41 0.69 -7.70
C THR A 77 46.14 0.25 -9.14
N PRO A 78 45.56 -0.94 -9.38
CA PRO A 78 45.28 -1.39 -10.75
C PRO A 78 44.27 -0.48 -11.43
N ILE A 79 44.67 0.15 -12.56
CA ILE A 79 43.85 1.12 -13.30
C ILE A 79 42.43 0.62 -13.60
N HIS A 80 42.28 -0.67 -13.94
CA HIS A 80 40.97 -1.26 -14.26
C HIS A 80 39.98 -1.16 -13.10
N LYS A 81 40.45 -1.20 -11.85
CA LYS A 81 39.58 -1.03 -10.67
C LYS A 81 39.04 0.38 -10.57
N VAL A 82 39.87 1.38 -10.89
CA VAL A 82 39.47 2.79 -10.94
C VAL A 82 38.46 3.01 -12.06
N THR A 83 38.73 2.48 -13.26
CA THR A 83 37.81 2.61 -14.39
C THR A 83 36.46 1.93 -14.12
N ILE A 84 36.45 0.75 -13.51
CA ILE A 84 35.22 0.05 -13.10
C ILE A 84 34.45 0.91 -12.08
N ALA A 85 35.13 1.41 -11.04
CA ALA A 85 34.48 2.22 -10.02
C ALA A 85 33.86 3.50 -10.60
N LEU A 86 34.57 4.17 -11.53
CA LEU A 86 34.06 5.35 -12.22
C LEU A 86 32.84 5.03 -13.09
N GLU A 87 32.86 3.91 -13.83
CA GLU A 87 31.74 3.51 -14.67
C GLU A 87 30.51 3.13 -13.82
N GLU A 88 30.71 2.42 -12.71
CA GLU A 88 29.63 2.12 -11.76
C GLU A 88 29.00 3.38 -11.16
N ALA A 89 29.82 4.36 -10.78
CA ALA A 89 29.34 5.65 -10.28
C ALA A 89 28.55 6.39 -11.36
N ARG A 90 29.07 6.46 -12.58
CA ARG A 90 28.42 7.09 -13.73
C ARG A 90 27.04 6.49 -14.02
N LEU A 91 26.98 5.16 -14.17
CA LEU A 91 25.71 4.45 -14.43
C LEU A 91 24.70 4.64 -13.29
N SER A 92 25.18 4.67 -12.05
CA SER A 92 24.32 4.90 -10.88
C SER A 92 23.70 6.30 -10.88
N VAL A 93 24.48 7.32 -11.24
CA VAL A 93 23.99 8.70 -11.34
C VAL A 93 23.00 8.83 -12.50
N GLU A 94 23.28 8.21 -13.65
CA GLU A 94 22.36 8.21 -14.79
C GLU A 94 21.00 7.59 -14.41
N LEU A 95 21.02 6.44 -13.74
CA LEU A 95 19.81 5.81 -13.22
C LEU A 95 19.06 6.74 -12.26
N ALA A 96 19.75 7.41 -11.34
CA ALA A 96 19.12 8.34 -10.40
C ALA A 96 18.44 9.51 -11.11
N MET A 97 19.04 10.05 -12.18
CA MET A 97 18.39 11.08 -13.01
C MET A 97 17.13 10.56 -13.70
N GLN A 98 17.16 9.34 -14.22
CA GLN A 98 15.99 8.71 -14.84
C GLN A 98 14.85 8.54 -13.83
N VAL A 99 15.14 8.05 -12.63
CA VAL A 99 14.16 7.90 -11.55
C VAL A 99 13.59 9.26 -11.14
N ARG A 100 14.45 10.28 -10.97
CA ARG A 100 14.04 11.66 -10.67
C ARG A 100 13.07 12.18 -11.73
N GLN A 101 13.37 11.99 -13.01
CA GLN A 101 12.52 12.44 -14.10
C GLN A 101 11.14 11.76 -14.03
N ARG A 102 11.10 10.43 -13.85
CA ARG A 102 9.85 9.67 -13.71
C ARG A 102 9.03 10.09 -12.48
N PHE A 103 9.70 10.42 -11.38
CA PHE A 103 9.03 10.89 -10.16
C PHE A 103 8.34 12.24 -10.38
N VAL A 104 9.04 13.20 -11.00
CA VAL A 104 8.48 14.52 -11.34
C VAL A 104 7.32 14.40 -12.33
N GLU A 105 7.46 13.54 -13.34
CA GLU A 105 6.40 13.27 -14.31
C GLU A 105 5.16 12.62 -13.67
N GLY A 106 5.36 11.59 -12.84
CA GLY A 106 4.27 10.92 -12.12
C GLY A 106 3.51 11.87 -11.21
N TYR A 107 4.23 12.75 -10.50
CA TYR A 107 3.60 13.79 -9.68
C TYR A 107 2.77 14.77 -10.52
N ARG A 108 3.31 15.26 -11.64
CA ARG A 108 2.58 16.14 -12.57
C ARG A 108 1.34 15.47 -13.16
N GLN A 109 1.44 14.19 -13.53
CA GLN A 109 0.33 13.44 -14.09
C GLN A 109 -0.81 13.27 -13.09
N LEU A 110 -0.48 13.03 -11.80
CA LEU A 110 -1.48 12.93 -10.74
C LEU A 110 -2.26 14.24 -10.55
N MET A 111 -1.57 15.39 -10.62
CA MET A 111 -2.18 16.71 -10.51
C MET A 111 -3.07 17.07 -11.72
N ASN A 112 -2.69 16.64 -12.92
CA ASN A 112 -3.42 16.94 -14.14
C ASN A 112 -4.70 16.10 -14.34
N MET A 113 -4.99 15.11 -13.48
CA MET A 113 -6.23 14.32 -13.57
C MET A 113 -7.47 15.02 -12.99
N GLN A 114 -7.29 16.10 -12.20
CA GLN A 114 -8.38 16.76 -11.46
C GLN A 114 -8.68 18.18 -11.94
N LEU A 115 -8.02 18.69 -12.99
CA LEU A 115 -8.34 19.98 -13.61
C LEU A 115 -9.24 19.80 -14.85
#